data_AF-A0A327HHN2-F1
#
_entry.id   AF-A0A327HHN2-F1
#
_cell.length_a   1.000
_cell.length_b   1.000
_cell.length_c   1.000
_cell.angle_alpha   90.00
_cell.angle_beta   90.00
_cell.angle_gamma   90.00
#
_symmetry.space_group_name_H-M   'P 1'
#
loop_
_entity.id
_entity.type
_entity.pdbx_description
1 polymer ?
#
loop_
_entity_poly.entity_id
_entity_poly.type
_entity_poly.pdbx_seq_one_letter_code
_entity_poly.pdbx_strand_id
1 'polypeptide(L)'
;ANESAVKVGNVEFDGVDNEIDIKLFGPKGSDFTMDILVDGVSQYTYESSINVDRASHSVSLHDFWNGNSMDMNDKVLKTYEVEVISDGGTDSFDFTDHMVREANAGFVRVSEIFETASNGDKTYNGITVELLVGIGNPDSEYDYENGAFTGTSPQPIATDWTVSLDVKLGSTVRYSYSSITADEGVVGGIGEFAFDWVMMPGTQSNYLDRSDFYNDDGCYTFEVTIVNEHGDTFTDSSSKLQFYWDDNEANSGDTDQMAVAC
;
A
#
# COMPACT_ATOMS: atom_id res chain seq x y z
N ALA A 1 -26.07 -17.19 -27.53
CA ALA A 1 -26.66 -15.90 -27.14
C ALA A 1 -26.55 -14.98 -28.34
N ASN A 2 -27.52 -14.10 -28.57
CA ASN A 2 -27.33 -13.04 -29.54
C ASN A 2 -26.29 -12.06 -28.97
N GLU A 3 -25.39 -11.58 -29.81
CA GLU A 3 -24.35 -10.62 -29.41
C GLU A 3 -24.93 -9.21 -29.36
N SER A 4 -24.52 -8.41 -28.37
CA SER A 4 -24.81 -6.97 -28.34
C SER A 4 -24.29 -6.27 -29.60
N ALA A 5 -25.08 -5.36 -30.16
CA ALA A 5 -24.67 -4.47 -31.25
C ALA A 5 -23.66 -3.41 -30.79
N VAL A 6 -23.61 -3.13 -29.48
CA VAL A 6 -22.60 -2.30 -28.83
C VAL A 6 -21.62 -3.17 -28.07
N LYS A 7 -20.32 -2.92 -28.25
CA LYS A 7 -19.22 -3.69 -27.68
C LYS A 7 -18.37 -2.84 -26.76
N VAL A 8 -17.92 -3.42 -25.65
CA VAL A 8 -16.91 -2.79 -24.80
C VAL A 8 -15.56 -2.99 -25.48
N GLY A 9 -14.97 -1.88 -25.92
CA GLY A 9 -13.70 -1.90 -26.64
C GLY A 9 -12.50 -1.84 -25.71
N ASN A 10 -12.57 -1.01 -24.68
CA ASN A 10 -11.55 -0.92 -23.65
C ASN A 10 -12.10 -0.33 -22.35
N VAL A 11 -11.48 -0.70 -21.23
CA VAL A 11 -11.57 -0.03 -19.93
C VAL A 11 -10.15 0.32 -19.52
N GLU A 12 -9.84 1.60 -19.47
CA GLU A 12 -8.55 2.12 -19.03
C GLU A 12 -8.70 2.71 -17.62
N PHE A 13 -7.72 2.50 -16.75
CA PHE A 13 -7.68 3.17 -15.46
C PHE A 13 -6.89 4.48 -15.60
N ASP A 14 -7.47 5.58 -15.10
CA ASP A 14 -6.80 6.85 -14.92
C ASP A 14 -6.54 7.07 -13.42
N GLY A 15 -5.27 6.89 -13.02
CA GLY A 15 -4.83 7.09 -11.64
C GLY A 15 -4.74 8.54 -11.20
N VAL A 16 -4.69 9.48 -12.14
CA VAL A 16 -4.64 10.92 -11.79
C VAL A 16 -6.02 11.40 -11.37
N ASP A 17 -7.05 10.97 -12.09
CA ASP A 17 -8.43 11.39 -11.86
C ASP A 17 -9.23 10.38 -11.03
N ASN A 18 -8.62 9.25 -10.64
CA ASN A 18 -9.22 8.17 -9.87
C ASN A 18 -10.55 7.69 -10.49
N GLU A 19 -10.48 7.40 -11.79
CA GLU A 19 -11.60 6.95 -12.61
C GLU A 19 -11.24 5.82 -13.58
N ILE A 20 -12.28 5.18 -14.13
CA ILE A 20 -12.13 4.32 -15.31
C ILE A 20 -12.69 5.01 -16.55
N ASP A 21 -11.93 4.94 -17.63
CA ASP A 21 -12.26 5.42 -18.96
C ASP A 21 -12.77 4.26 -19.83
N ILE A 22 -14.06 4.30 -20.16
CA ILE A 22 -14.72 3.23 -20.91
C ILE A 22 -14.90 3.67 -22.35
N LYS A 23 -14.45 2.83 -23.30
CA LYS A 23 -14.62 3.04 -24.74
C LYS A 23 -15.56 1.98 -25.29
N LEU A 24 -16.65 2.42 -25.92
CA LEU A 24 -17.69 1.56 -26.50
C LEU A 24 -17.71 1.74 -28.02
N PHE A 25 -18.01 0.66 -28.76
CA PHE A 25 -18.12 0.66 -30.22
C PHE A 25 -19.45 0.08 -30.68
N GLY A 26 -20.05 0.65 -31.73
CA GLY A 26 -21.27 0.10 -32.31
C GLY A 26 -21.78 0.91 -33.50
N PRO A 27 -22.90 0.51 -34.12
CA PRO A 27 -23.51 1.27 -35.20
C PRO A 27 -24.09 2.60 -34.70
N LYS A 28 -23.97 3.66 -35.52
CA LYS A 28 -24.63 4.96 -35.27
C LYS A 28 -26.10 4.80 -34.89
N GLY A 29 -26.49 5.44 -33.79
CA GLY A 29 -27.86 5.47 -33.28
C GLY A 29 -28.28 4.23 -32.52
N SER A 30 -27.36 3.30 -32.23
CA SER A 30 -27.66 2.17 -31.35
C SER A 30 -27.73 2.69 -29.91
N ASP A 31 -28.90 2.55 -29.31
CA ASP A 31 -29.11 2.81 -27.88
C ASP A 31 -28.48 1.67 -27.06
N PHE A 32 -27.96 2.01 -25.88
CA PHE A 32 -27.38 1.03 -24.95
C PHE A 32 -27.56 1.46 -23.50
N THR A 33 -27.54 0.45 -22.62
CA THR A 33 -27.39 0.60 -21.18
C THR A 33 -26.05 -0.02 -20.78
N MET A 34 -25.22 0.72 -20.06
CA MET A 34 -23.95 0.27 -19.52
C MET A 34 -24.06 0.18 -18.01
N ASP A 35 -23.67 -0.94 -17.44
CA ASP A 35 -23.60 -1.18 -16.01
C ASP A 35 -22.14 -1.45 -15.61
N ILE A 36 -21.74 -0.93 -14.44
CA ILE A 36 -20.55 -1.42 -13.74
C ILE A 36 -21.03 -2.37 -12.66
N LEU A 37 -20.64 -3.64 -12.79
CA LEU A 37 -20.99 -4.71 -11.91
C LEU A 37 -19.84 -4.99 -10.94
N VAL A 38 -20.18 -5.14 -9.66
CA VAL A 38 -19.26 -5.70 -8.66
C VAL A 38 -19.89 -6.95 -8.07
N ASP A 39 -19.18 -8.07 -8.18
CA ASP A 39 -19.70 -9.41 -7.87
C ASP A 39 -21.05 -9.71 -8.56
N GLY A 40 -21.20 -9.23 -9.81
CA GLY A 40 -22.41 -9.37 -10.61
C GLY A 40 -23.57 -8.46 -10.20
N VAL A 41 -23.37 -7.52 -9.27
CA VAL A 41 -24.38 -6.55 -8.82
C VAL A 41 -24.05 -5.16 -9.38
N SER A 42 -25.00 -4.57 -10.12
CA SER A 42 -24.85 -3.21 -10.65
C SER A 42 -24.67 -2.19 -9.52
N GLN A 43 -23.55 -1.47 -9.58
CA GLN A 43 -23.23 -0.34 -8.70
C GLN A 43 -23.46 0.99 -9.42
N TYR A 44 -23.31 1.01 -10.74
CA TYR A 44 -23.43 2.20 -11.57
C TYR A 44 -24.12 1.85 -12.87
N THR A 45 -25.05 2.69 -13.32
CA THR A 45 -25.77 2.52 -14.60
C THR A 45 -25.72 3.81 -15.40
N TYR A 46 -25.50 3.68 -16.71
CA TYR A 46 -25.48 4.78 -17.66
C TYR A 46 -26.20 4.39 -18.95
N GLU A 47 -27.11 5.25 -19.42
CA GLU A 47 -27.86 5.04 -20.67
C GLU A 47 -27.49 6.10 -21.70
N SER A 48 -27.20 5.67 -22.93
CA SER A 48 -26.84 6.58 -24.00
C SER A 48 -27.00 5.91 -25.38
N SER A 49 -26.47 6.55 -26.41
CA SER A 49 -26.50 6.05 -27.79
C SER A 49 -25.18 6.29 -28.51
N ILE A 50 -24.85 5.42 -29.46
CA ILE A 50 -23.64 5.58 -30.28
C ILE A 50 -23.82 6.75 -31.26
N ASN A 51 -22.95 7.77 -31.18
CA ASN A 51 -23.08 8.97 -32.03
C ASN A 51 -22.67 8.72 -33.50
N VAL A 52 -21.48 8.16 -33.72
CA VAL A 52 -20.96 7.84 -35.07
C VAL A 52 -20.67 6.35 -35.15
N ASP A 53 -19.64 5.91 -34.44
CA ASP A 53 -19.23 4.52 -34.36
C ASP A 53 -18.67 4.15 -32.98
N ARG A 54 -18.68 5.12 -32.05
CA ARG A 54 -18.13 5.01 -30.71
C ARG A 54 -18.88 5.89 -29.71
N ALA A 55 -18.75 5.52 -28.44
CA ALA A 55 -19.07 6.35 -27.28
C ALA A 55 -17.95 6.20 -26.24
N SER A 56 -17.82 7.18 -25.36
CA SER A 56 -16.89 7.15 -24.23
C SER A 56 -17.60 7.67 -23.00
N HIS A 57 -17.25 7.10 -21.85
CA HIS A 57 -17.81 7.50 -20.57
C HIS A 57 -16.79 7.21 -19.47
N SER A 58 -16.57 8.19 -18.60
CA SER A 58 -15.64 8.08 -17.47
C SER A 58 -16.44 7.96 -16.18
N VAL A 59 -16.00 7.08 -15.28
CA VAL A 59 -16.69 6.82 -14.01
C VAL A 59 -15.69 6.82 -12.87
N SER A 60 -15.94 7.67 -11.87
CA SER A 60 -15.10 7.74 -10.67
C SER A 60 -15.16 6.43 -9.89
N LEU A 61 -14.02 6.01 -9.34
CA LEU A 61 -13.95 4.86 -8.45
C LEU A 61 -14.88 5.01 -7.24
N HIS A 62 -15.13 6.24 -6.77
CA HIS A 62 -16.06 6.50 -5.66
C HIS A 62 -17.51 6.08 -5.93
N ASP A 63 -17.91 5.96 -7.21
CA ASP A 63 -19.28 5.60 -7.57
C ASP A 63 -19.53 4.08 -7.53
N PHE A 64 -18.48 3.25 -7.62
CA PHE A 64 -18.66 1.79 -7.75
C PHE A 64 -17.68 0.92 -6.96
N TRP A 65 -16.47 1.40 -6.65
CA TRP A 65 -15.46 0.59 -5.99
C TRP A 65 -15.90 0.24 -4.56
N ASN A 66 -15.79 -1.05 -4.19
CA ASN A 66 -16.28 -1.54 -2.89
C ASN A 66 -15.34 -2.54 -2.21
N GLY A 67 -14.03 -2.40 -2.47
CA GLY A 67 -12.97 -3.18 -1.84
C GLY A 67 -12.02 -3.83 -2.86
N ASN A 68 -10.85 -4.24 -2.40
CA ASN A 68 -9.85 -4.86 -3.26
C ASN A 68 -10.39 -6.09 -4.00
N SER A 69 -10.02 -6.20 -5.28
CA SER A 69 -10.34 -7.37 -6.10
C SER A 69 -9.54 -8.61 -5.72
N MET A 70 -8.34 -8.47 -5.15
CA MET A 70 -7.43 -9.57 -4.83
C MET A 70 -6.75 -9.38 -3.46
N ASP A 71 -6.31 -10.48 -2.86
CA ASP A 71 -5.40 -10.46 -1.71
C ASP A 71 -3.92 -10.49 -2.13
N MET A 72 -3.00 -10.48 -1.14
CA MET A 72 -1.55 -10.46 -1.36
C MET A 72 -0.96 -11.71 -2.05
N ASN A 73 -1.78 -12.72 -2.35
CA ASN A 73 -1.40 -13.95 -3.04
C ASN A 73 -2.15 -14.09 -4.37
N ASP A 74 -2.62 -12.96 -4.94
CA ASP A 74 -3.40 -12.88 -6.18
C ASP A 74 -4.70 -13.71 -6.14
N LYS A 75 -5.24 -14.02 -4.94
CA LYS A 75 -6.52 -14.70 -4.84
C LYS A 75 -7.64 -13.67 -5.01
N VAL A 76 -8.48 -13.90 -6.02
CA VAL A 76 -9.68 -13.09 -6.27
C VAL A 76 -10.62 -13.11 -5.06
N LEU A 77 -10.90 -11.91 -4.55
CA LEU A 77 -11.86 -11.60 -3.50
C LEU A 77 -13.16 -11.05 -4.08
N LYS A 78 -13.06 -10.24 -5.14
CA LYS A 78 -14.17 -9.56 -5.80
C LYS A 78 -13.93 -9.46 -7.30
N THR A 79 -15.00 -9.51 -8.09
CA THR A 79 -14.94 -9.32 -9.56
C THR A 79 -15.54 -7.99 -9.97
N TYR A 80 -14.90 -7.32 -10.93
CA TYR A 80 -15.31 -6.04 -11.49
C TYR A 80 -15.48 -6.14 -13.00
N GLU A 81 -16.67 -5.79 -13.50
CA GLU A 81 -17.03 -5.96 -14.90
C GLU A 81 -17.83 -4.76 -15.42
N VAL A 82 -17.51 -4.30 -16.63
CA VAL A 82 -18.40 -3.41 -17.39
C VAL A 82 -19.29 -4.30 -18.25
N GLU A 83 -20.60 -4.23 -18.03
CA GLU A 83 -21.60 -4.89 -18.86
C GLU A 83 -22.29 -3.85 -19.74
N VAL A 84 -22.45 -4.12 -21.04
CA VAL A 84 -23.25 -3.29 -21.95
C VAL A 84 -24.34 -4.11 -22.61
N ILE A 85 -25.56 -3.61 -22.50
CA ILE A 85 -26.78 -4.19 -23.06
C ILE A 85 -27.24 -3.29 -24.20
N SER A 86 -27.41 -3.86 -25.39
CA SER A 86 -28.00 -3.17 -26.53
C SER A 86 -28.92 -4.10 -27.32
N ASP A 87 -29.50 -3.59 -28.41
CA ASP A 87 -30.30 -4.39 -29.34
C ASP A 87 -29.62 -5.73 -29.66
N GLY A 88 -30.30 -6.81 -29.31
CA GLY A 88 -29.85 -8.16 -29.58
C GLY A 88 -29.19 -8.87 -28.41
N GLY A 89 -28.52 -8.22 -27.45
CA GLY A 89 -27.87 -8.95 -26.37
C GLY A 89 -26.95 -8.15 -25.48
N THR A 90 -25.99 -8.85 -24.88
CA THR A 90 -25.05 -8.31 -23.89
C THR A 90 -23.62 -8.52 -24.37
N ASP A 91 -22.74 -7.61 -24.00
CA ASP A 91 -21.28 -7.72 -24.11
C ASP A 91 -20.67 -7.25 -22.80
N SER A 92 -19.51 -7.77 -22.43
CA SER A 92 -18.87 -7.36 -21.19
C SER A 92 -17.35 -7.41 -21.23
N PHE A 93 -16.74 -6.70 -20.28
CA PHE A 93 -15.30 -6.56 -20.13
C PHE A 93 -14.94 -6.65 -18.65
N ASP A 94 -14.15 -7.67 -18.30
CA ASP A 94 -13.57 -7.80 -16.97
C ASP A 94 -12.38 -6.85 -16.82
N PHE A 95 -12.35 -6.12 -15.71
CA PHE A 95 -11.23 -5.26 -15.33
C PHE A 95 -10.82 -5.50 -13.88
N THR A 96 -11.07 -6.72 -13.38
CA THR A 96 -10.84 -7.13 -11.99
C THR A 96 -9.39 -6.87 -11.55
N ASP A 97 -8.43 -7.12 -12.42
CA ASP A 97 -7.00 -6.99 -12.12
C ASP A 97 -6.56 -5.54 -11.82
N HIS A 98 -7.38 -4.54 -12.15
CA HIS A 98 -7.09 -3.13 -11.90
C HIS A 98 -7.68 -2.60 -10.59
N MET A 99 -8.39 -3.42 -9.81
CA MET A 99 -9.23 -2.97 -8.69
C MET A 99 -8.67 -3.31 -7.30
N VAL A 100 -7.35 -3.45 -7.20
CA VAL A 100 -6.61 -3.48 -5.93
C VAL A 100 -6.19 -2.03 -5.60
N ARG A 101 -6.95 -1.36 -4.73
CA ARG A 101 -6.90 0.10 -4.49
C ARG A 101 -6.83 0.52 -3.02
N GLU A 102 -6.58 -0.44 -2.13
CA GLU A 102 -6.48 -0.21 -0.70
C GLU A 102 -5.28 -0.97 -0.13
N ALA A 103 -4.35 -0.25 0.50
CA ALA A 103 -3.29 -0.86 1.29
C ALA A 103 -3.77 -1.07 2.73
N ASN A 104 -3.45 -2.23 3.30
CA ASN A 104 -3.90 -2.61 4.63
C ASN A 104 -2.77 -3.09 5.56
N ALA A 105 -1.52 -3.03 5.10
CA ALA A 105 -0.35 -3.38 5.89
C ALA A 105 0.80 -2.41 5.64
N GLY A 106 1.50 -2.05 6.72
CA GLY A 106 2.62 -1.12 6.73
C GLY A 106 3.72 -1.64 7.64
N PHE A 107 4.80 -2.15 7.07
CA PHE A 107 5.89 -2.78 7.83
C PHE A 107 7.15 -1.94 7.77
N VAL A 108 7.97 -1.98 8.82
CA VAL A 108 9.29 -1.33 8.80
C VAL A 108 10.45 -2.31 8.92
N ARG A 109 11.49 -2.07 8.12
CA ARG A 109 12.80 -2.68 8.29
C ARG A 109 13.70 -1.66 8.98
N VAL A 110 14.31 -2.08 10.06
CA VAL A 110 15.24 -1.25 10.84
C VAL A 110 16.65 -1.77 10.64
N SER A 111 17.65 -0.90 10.57
CA SER A 111 19.06 -1.27 10.74
C SER A 111 19.72 -0.36 11.77
N GLU A 112 20.46 -0.95 12.70
CA GLU A 112 21.18 -0.23 13.74
C GLU A 112 22.44 0.44 13.17
N ILE A 113 22.67 1.70 13.53
CA ILE A 113 23.86 2.47 13.15
C ILE A 113 24.74 2.61 14.38
N PHE A 114 25.97 2.10 14.30
CA PHE A 114 26.94 2.16 15.38
C PHE A 114 28.36 2.30 14.86
N GLU A 115 29.25 2.79 15.71
CA GLU A 115 30.70 2.76 15.50
C GLU A 115 31.33 1.70 16.40
N THR A 116 32.41 1.07 15.95
CA THR A 116 33.18 0.11 16.74
C THR A 116 34.55 0.67 17.06
N ALA A 117 34.86 0.84 18.34
CA ALA A 117 36.15 1.29 18.82
C ALA A 117 37.22 0.19 18.66
N SER A 118 38.50 0.56 18.78
CA SER A 118 39.61 -0.37 18.55
C SER A 118 39.69 -1.54 19.53
N ASN A 119 38.99 -1.46 20.66
CA ASN A 119 38.85 -2.51 21.66
C ASN A 119 37.62 -3.41 21.45
N GLY A 120 36.82 -3.15 20.42
CA GLY A 120 35.60 -3.91 20.10
C GLY A 120 34.31 -3.29 20.63
N ASP A 121 34.39 -2.27 21.50
CA ASP A 121 33.20 -1.63 22.07
C ASP A 121 32.40 -0.91 20.97
N LYS A 122 31.07 -1.03 21.01
CA LYS A 122 30.17 -0.30 20.12
C LYS A 122 29.62 0.96 20.75
N THR A 123 29.42 1.99 19.94
CA THR A 123 28.64 3.18 20.28
C THR A 123 27.49 3.30 19.29
N TYR A 124 26.26 3.22 19.77
CA TYR A 124 25.06 3.28 18.94
C TYR A 124 24.65 4.74 18.70
N ASN A 125 24.53 5.08 17.40
CA ASN A 125 24.27 6.44 16.92
C ASN A 125 22.83 6.65 16.48
N GLY A 126 22.11 5.59 16.10
CA GLY A 126 20.73 5.71 15.60
C GLY A 126 20.27 4.52 14.78
N ILE A 127 19.23 4.73 13.98
CA ILE A 127 18.64 3.70 13.11
C ILE A 127 18.32 4.22 11.71
N THR A 128 18.53 3.39 10.69
CA THR A 128 17.80 3.57 9.42
C THR A 128 16.45 2.88 9.53
N VAL A 129 15.43 3.52 8.99
CA VAL A 129 14.09 2.95 8.90
C VAL A 129 13.69 2.93 7.43
N GLU A 130 13.29 1.77 6.94
CA GLU A 130 12.71 1.60 5.63
C GLU A 130 11.28 1.10 5.80
N LEU A 131 10.35 1.68 5.06
CA LEU A 131 8.93 1.40 5.14
C LEU A 131 8.48 0.68 3.88
N LEU A 132 7.62 -0.32 4.05
CA LEU A 132 6.90 -0.99 2.98
C LEU A 132 5.40 -0.85 3.25
N VAL A 133 4.64 -0.45 2.24
CA VAL A 133 3.18 -0.28 2.31
C VAL A 133 2.55 -1.10 1.21
N GLY A 134 1.49 -1.83 1.53
CA GLY A 134 0.79 -2.64 0.55
C GLY A 134 -0.34 -3.46 1.14
N ILE A 135 -0.67 -4.56 0.46
CA ILE A 135 -1.61 -5.56 0.97
C ILE A 135 -0.86 -6.63 1.74
N GLY A 136 -1.21 -6.81 3.00
CA GLY A 136 -0.70 -7.86 3.87
C GLY A 136 -1.74 -8.93 4.15
N ASN A 137 -1.30 -9.97 4.84
CA ASN A 137 -2.17 -10.97 5.43
C ASN A 137 -2.28 -10.65 6.94
N PRO A 138 -3.49 -10.57 7.51
CA PRO A 138 -3.67 -10.38 8.95
C PRO A 138 -2.95 -11.41 9.83
N ASP A 139 -2.70 -12.61 9.30
CA ASP A 139 -1.99 -13.69 10.00
C ASP A 139 -0.46 -13.67 9.79
N SER A 140 0.07 -12.77 8.94
CA SER A 140 1.52 -12.65 8.74
C SER A 140 2.17 -12.02 9.96
N GLU A 141 3.17 -12.69 10.51
CA GLU A 141 3.95 -12.15 11.62
C GLU A 141 5.10 -11.26 11.10
N TYR A 142 5.26 -10.12 11.76
CA TYR A 142 6.50 -9.37 11.72
C TYR A 142 7.59 -10.20 12.41
N ASP A 143 8.73 -10.39 11.76
CA ASP A 143 9.85 -11.10 12.36
C ASP A 143 11.17 -10.44 11.98
N TYR A 144 12.13 -10.55 12.88
CA TYR A 144 13.41 -9.89 12.80
C TYR A 144 14.50 -10.72 13.49
N GLU A 145 15.43 -11.24 12.69
CA GLU A 145 16.53 -12.10 13.15
C GLU A 145 17.86 -11.62 12.58
N ASN A 146 18.91 -11.62 13.41
CA ASN A 146 20.28 -11.27 13.02
C ASN A 146 20.41 -9.91 12.33
N GLY A 147 19.65 -8.90 12.77
CA GLY A 147 19.68 -7.55 12.18
C GLY A 147 18.94 -7.43 10.85
N ALA A 148 18.08 -8.38 10.51
CA ALA A 148 17.33 -8.36 9.27
C ALA A 148 15.87 -8.75 9.49
N PHE A 149 15.00 -8.14 8.70
CA PHE A 149 13.60 -8.55 8.60
C PHE A 149 13.52 -9.96 8.01
N THR A 150 12.81 -10.86 8.69
CA THR A 150 12.60 -12.27 8.32
C THR A 150 11.12 -12.63 8.17
N GLY A 151 10.23 -11.67 8.43
CA GLY A 151 8.79 -11.85 8.31
C GLY A 151 8.30 -11.97 6.87
N THR A 152 6.97 -12.02 6.70
CA THR A 152 6.34 -12.00 5.37
C THR A 152 6.02 -10.57 4.98
N SER A 153 6.73 -10.05 3.98
CA SER A 153 6.50 -8.70 3.47
C SER A 153 5.09 -8.56 2.87
N PRO A 154 4.39 -7.43 3.11
CA PRO A 154 3.24 -7.04 2.30
C PRO A 154 3.58 -7.02 0.81
N GLN A 155 2.60 -7.29 -0.05
CA GLN A 155 2.73 -7.09 -1.50
C GLN A 155 2.52 -5.60 -1.80
N PRO A 156 3.52 -4.90 -2.33
CA PRO A 156 3.35 -3.53 -2.81
C PRO A 156 2.29 -3.43 -3.89
N ILE A 157 1.52 -2.34 -3.86
CA ILE A 157 0.51 -2.03 -4.86
C ILE A 157 0.61 -0.58 -5.29
N ALA A 158 0.28 -0.30 -6.55
CA ALA A 158 0.13 1.05 -7.05
C ALA A 158 -1.24 1.58 -6.61
N THR A 159 -1.25 2.38 -5.55
CA THR A 159 -2.47 3.00 -5.04
C THR A 159 -2.16 4.27 -4.27
N ASP A 160 -3.15 5.14 -4.17
CA ASP A 160 -3.07 6.41 -3.46
C ASP A 160 -3.30 6.23 -1.97
N TRP A 161 -2.41 6.80 -1.16
CA TRP A 161 -2.54 6.81 0.29
C TRP A 161 -1.73 7.93 0.94
N THR A 162 -2.10 8.26 2.17
CA THR A 162 -1.27 9.05 3.09
C THR A 162 -0.85 8.20 4.27
N VAL A 163 0.44 8.18 4.59
CA VAL A 163 1.00 7.42 5.72
C VAL A 163 1.64 8.33 6.74
N SER A 164 1.47 7.95 8.02
CA SER A 164 2.24 8.45 9.16
C SER A 164 2.92 7.30 9.89
N LEU A 165 4.10 7.56 10.46
CA LEU A 165 4.90 6.58 11.18
C LEU A 165 5.36 7.15 12.51
N ASP A 166 4.98 6.48 13.60
CA ASP A 166 5.38 6.81 14.97
C ASP A 166 6.33 5.74 15.54
N VAL A 167 7.40 6.17 16.17
CA VAL A 167 8.28 5.33 16.99
C VAL A 167 7.86 5.48 18.45
N LYS A 168 7.45 4.38 19.08
CA LYS A 168 6.90 4.36 20.45
C LYS A 168 7.71 3.46 21.36
N LEU A 169 7.84 3.82 22.64
CA LEU A 169 8.28 2.92 23.71
C LEU A 169 7.11 2.74 24.68
N GLY A 170 6.57 1.53 24.75
CA GLY A 170 5.26 1.30 25.37
C GLY A 170 4.18 2.13 24.66
N SER A 171 3.40 2.91 25.41
CA SER A 171 2.37 3.79 24.84
C SER A 171 2.84 5.21 24.53
N THR A 172 4.12 5.52 24.77
CA THR A 172 4.66 6.88 24.60
C THR A 172 5.30 7.03 23.22
N VAL A 173 4.78 7.96 22.42
CA VAL A 173 5.43 8.40 21.18
C VAL A 173 6.75 9.07 21.52
N ARG A 174 7.83 8.55 20.96
CA ARG A 174 9.20 9.07 21.09
C ARG A 174 9.59 9.92 19.90
N TYR A 175 9.17 9.52 18.71
CA TYR A 175 9.41 10.26 17.48
C TYR A 175 8.26 10.04 16.50
N SER A 176 7.93 11.06 15.73
CA SER A 176 6.94 11.00 14.65
C SER A 176 7.61 11.47 13.37
N TYR A 177 7.61 10.62 12.34
CA TYR A 177 8.00 11.04 11.00
C TYR A 177 6.94 11.98 10.43
N SER A 178 7.36 12.87 9.54
CA SER A 178 6.43 13.65 8.73
C SER A 178 5.53 12.73 7.92
N SER A 179 4.23 13.05 7.85
CA SER A 179 3.32 12.31 6.98
C SER A 179 3.72 12.47 5.52
N ILE A 180 3.59 11.38 4.76
CA ILE A 180 3.90 11.33 3.33
C ILE A 180 2.67 10.86 2.56
N THR A 181 2.49 11.37 1.34
CA THR A 181 1.38 11.00 0.45
C THR A 181 1.95 10.41 -0.81
N ALA A 182 1.44 9.24 -1.20
CA ALA A 182 1.77 8.54 -2.42
C ALA A 182 0.68 8.76 -3.47
N ASP A 183 1.13 8.97 -4.71
CA ASP A 183 0.33 8.98 -5.94
C ASP A 183 0.72 7.72 -6.71
N GLU A 184 -0.21 6.77 -6.82
CA GLU A 184 -0.02 5.41 -7.35
C GLU A 184 1.21 4.70 -6.73
N GLY A 185 1.38 4.86 -5.42
CA GLY A 185 2.50 4.30 -4.66
C GLY A 185 3.84 5.04 -4.85
N VAL A 186 3.86 6.23 -5.46
CA VAL A 186 5.08 7.04 -5.63
C VAL A 186 5.03 8.29 -4.75
N VAL A 187 6.11 8.51 -3.98
CA VAL A 187 6.27 9.70 -3.13
C VAL A 187 7.42 10.54 -3.65
N GLY A 188 7.08 11.71 -4.20
CA GLY A 188 8.04 12.64 -4.79
C GLY A 188 9.18 13.01 -3.84
N GLY A 189 10.42 12.72 -4.26
CA GLY A 189 11.63 13.03 -3.49
C GLY A 189 11.98 12.03 -2.38
N ILE A 190 11.16 10.99 -2.17
CA ILE A 190 11.40 9.93 -1.18
C ILE A 190 11.61 8.57 -1.85
N GLY A 191 10.67 8.12 -2.69
CA GLY A 191 10.82 6.84 -3.40
C GLY A 191 9.54 6.26 -3.97
N GLU A 192 9.65 5.05 -4.51
CA GLU A 192 8.57 4.30 -5.17
C GLU A 192 8.18 3.10 -4.30
N PHE A 193 7.15 3.28 -3.47
CA PHE A 193 6.63 2.26 -2.55
C PHE A 193 5.84 1.16 -3.26
N ALA A 194 5.40 1.39 -4.50
CA ALA A 194 4.72 0.38 -5.32
C ALA A 194 5.62 -0.83 -5.71
N PHE A 195 6.92 -0.78 -5.41
CA PHE A 195 7.86 -1.83 -5.83
C PHE A 195 8.70 -2.42 -4.69
N ASP A 196 9.10 -1.63 -3.70
CA ASP A 196 10.07 -2.09 -2.70
C ASP A 196 10.01 -1.27 -1.40
N TRP A 197 10.82 -1.68 -0.42
CA TRP A 197 11.10 -0.92 0.79
C TRP A 197 11.72 0.44 0.45
N VAL A 198 11.22 1.51 1.09
CA VAL A 198 11.70 2.87 0.87
C VAL A 198 12.23 3.46 2.18
N MET A 199 13.45 4.01 2.13
CA MET A 199 14.07 4.64 3.29
C MET A 199 13.31 5.90 3.71
N MET A 200 12.92 5.94 4.98
CA MET A 200 12.25 7.08 5.59
C MET A 200 13.29 8.15 5.99
N PRO A 201 13.02 9.44 5.70
CA PRO A 201 13.95 10.51 6.02
C PRO A 201 14.03 10.71 7.54
N GLY A 202 15.19 10.40 8.12
CA GLY A 202 15.47 10.68 9.53
C GLY A 202 15.84 12.13 9.80
N THR A 203 16.25 12.41 11.03
CA THR A 203 16.73 13.74 11.46
C THR A 203 18.14 14.06 10.98
N GLN A 204 18.94 13.03 10.69
CA GLN A 204 20.19 13.13 9.97
C GLN A 204 19.97 12.82 8.49
N SER A 205 20.96 13.14 7.64
CA SER A 205 20.84 13.00 6.18
C SER A 205 20.49 11.59 5.69
N ASN A 206 20.65 10.55 6.52
CA ASN A 206 20.46 9.15 6.12
C ASN A 206 19.97 8.23 7.25
N TYR A 207 19.69 8.73 8.46
CA TYR A 207 19.19 7.91 9.58
C TYR A 207 18.52 8.77 10.65
N LEU A 208 17.74 8.15 11.53
CA LEU A 208 17.15 8.77 12.72
C LEU A 208 18.14 8.71 13.87
N ASP A 209 18.55 9.87 14.38
CA ASP A 209 19.53 9.98 15.46
C ASP A 209 19.01 9.36 16.76
N ARG A 210 19.86 8.63 17.49
CA ARG A 210 19.55 8.04 18.80
C ARG A 210 18.90 9.05 19.72
N SER A 211 19.44 10.27 19.79
CA SER A 211 18.98 11.29 20.75
C SER A 211 17.55 11.79 20.50
N ASP A 212 16.99 11.53 19.31
CA ASP A 212 15.64 11.98 18.94
C ASP A 212 14.52 11.00 19.31
N PHE A 213 14.83 9.71 19.52
CA PHE A 213 13.80 8.69 19.80
C PHE A 213 14.16 7.74 20.93
N TYR A 214 15.44 7.41 21.08
CA TYR A 214 15.87 6.39 22.03
C TYR A 214 15.86 6.96 23.44
N ASN A 215 15.39 6.16 24.40
CA ASN A 215 15.34 6.58 25.80
C ASN A 215 15.94 5.56 26.77
N ASP A 216 15.68 4.27 26.54
CA ASP A 216 16.15 3.15 27.34
C ASP A 216 16.08 1.88 26.48
N ASP A 217 16.73 0.82 26.94
CA ASP A 217 16.57 -0.51 26.37
C ASP A 217 15.10 -0.95 26.50
N GLY A 218 14.56 -1.54 25.45
CA GLY A 218 13.15 -1.86 25.42
C GLY A 218 12.62 -2.22 24.05
N CYS A 219 11.37 -2.68 24.04
CA CYS A 219 10.62 -3.02 22.85
C CYS A 219 9.98 -1.74 22.29
N TYR A 220 10.54 -1.25 21.18
CA TYR A 220 10.02 -0.11 20.45
C TYR A 220 9.03 -0.59 19.41
N THR A 221 7.88 0.09 19.31
CA THR A 221 6.87 -0.14 18.28
C THR A 221 6.98 0.93 17.22
N PHE A 222 7.03 0.51 15.97
CA PHE A 222 6.97 1.36 14.79
C PHE A 222 5.56 1.27 14.25
N GLU A 223 4.70 2.18 14.70
CA GLU A 223 3.28 2.19 14.35
C GLU A 223 3.08 2.95 13.04
N VAL A 224 2.57 2.26 12.02
CA VAL A 224 2.26 2.82 10.71
C VAL A 224 0.76 3.04 10.62
N THR A 225 0.33 4.26 10.32
CA THR A 225 -1.08 4.53 10.00
C THR A 225 -1.21 4.93 8.54
N ILE A 226 -2.00 4.15 7.80
CA ILE A 226 -2.31 4.31 6.38
C ILE A 226 -3.73 4.86 6.25
N VAL A 227 -3.88 5.98 5.57
CA VAL A 227 -5.18 6.54 5.14
C VAL A 227 -5.24 6.38 3.64
N ASN A 228 -6.03 5.42 3.15
CA ASN A 228 -6.22 5.21 1.72
C ASN A 228 -7.11 6.30 1.12
N GLU A 229 -6.86 6.67 -0.14
CA GLU A 229 -7.79 7.52 -0.91
C GLU A 229 -9.12 6.80 -1.16
N HIS A 230 -9.01 5.49 -1.39
CA HIS A 230 -10.13 4.57 -1.53
C HIS A 230 -10.08 3.50 -0.43
N GLY A 231 -11.14 3.43 0.38
CA GLY A 231 -11.27 2.45 1.45
C GLY A 231 -11.05 3.02 2.84
N ASP A 232 -10.57 2.18 3.73
CA ASP A 232 -10.47 2.42 5.17
C ASP A 232 -9.10 2.97 5.59
N THR A 233 -9.06 3.47 6.82
CA THR A 233 -7.81 3.74 7.54
C THR A 233 -7.34 2.47 8.26
N PHE A 234 -6.07 2.14 8.09
CA PHE A 234 -5.42 1.02 8.77
C PHE A 234 -4.30 1.51 9.68
N THR A 235 -4.20 0.91 10.86
CA THR A 235 -3.07 1.14 11.76
C THR A 235 -2.39 -0.19 12.04
N ASP A 236 -1.13 -0.30 11.66
CA ASP A 236 -0.26 -1.43 11.90
C ASP A 236 0.69 -1.12 13.04
N SER A 237 0.77 -2.03 14.01
CA SER A 237 1.69 -1.94 15.15
C SER A 237 2.48 -3.24 15.34
N SER A 238 2.55 -4.08 14.31
CA SER A 238 3.25 -5.37 14.32
C SER A 238 4.76 -5.19 14.33
N SER A 239 5.26 -4.12 13.69
CA SER A 239 6.69 -3.84 13.60
C SER A 239 7.24 -3.41 14.96
N LYS A 240 7.87 -4.35 15.65
CA LYS A 240 8.39 -4.16 17.00
C LYS A 240 9.80 -4.73 17.13
N LEU A 241 10.71 -3.92 17.67
CA LEU A 241 12.09 -4.33 17.90
C LEU A 241 12.52 -3.99 19.31
N GLN A 242 13.18 -4.96 19.93
CA GLN A 242 13.85 -4.80 21.21
C GLN A 242 15.29 -4.36 20.96
N PHE A 243 15.65 -3.18 21.47
CA PHE A 243 17.04 -2.70 21.50
C PHE A 243 17.73 -3.05 22.82
N TYR A 244 19.05 -3.22 22.75
CA TYR A 244 19.96 -3.57 23.87
C TYR A 244 21.18 -2.62 23.89
N TRP A 245 20.99 -1.36 23.49
CA TRP A 245 22.08 -0.42 23.30
C TRP A 245 22.77 -0.07 24.61
N ASP A 246 22.01 0.20 25.68
CA ASP A 246 22.61 0.55 26.97
C ASP A 246 23.31 -0.67 27.59
N ASP A 247 22.72 -1.87 27.48
CA ASP A 247 23.33 -3.14 27.90
C ASP A 247 24.61 -3.47 27.12
N ASN A 248 24.61 -3.27 25.80
CA ASN A 248 25.79 -3.50 24.95
C ASN A 248 26.90 -2.49 25.26
N GLU A 249 26.57 -1.22 25.46
CA GLU A 249 27.54 -0.17 25.79
C GLU A 249 28.10 -0.29 27.22
N ALA A 250 27.36 -0.91 28.15
CA ALA A 250 27.80 -1.12 29.52
C ALA A 250 28.79 -2.29 29.68
N ASN A 251 28.75 -3.28 28.77
CA ASN A 251 29.53 -4.51 28.88
C ASN A 251 30.65 -4.56 27.82
N SER A 252 31.87 -4.21 28.21
CA SER A 252 33.04 -4.36 27.32
C SER A 252 33.34 -5.85 27.05
N GLY A 253 33.05 -6.32 25.81
CA GLY A 253 33.34 -7.69 25.34
C GLY A 253 32.38 -8.19 24.24
N ASP A 254 32.70 -9.36 23.63
CA ASP A 254 32.00 -10.01 22.48
C ASP A 254 30.56 -10.49 22.75
N THR A 255 29.83 -9.91 23.71
CA THR A 255 28.45 -10.32 24.06
C THR A 255 27.38 -9.35 23.57
N ASP A 256 27.67 -8.57 22.53
CA ASP A 256 26.68 -7.67 21.93
C ASP A 256 25.47 -8.45 21.43
N GLN A 257 24.29 -8.00 21.84
CA GLN A 257 23.04 -8.49 21.33
C GLN A 257 22.49 -7.54 20.27
N MET A 258 22.25 -8.06 19.06
CA MET A 258 21.57 -7.31 18.01
C MET A 258 20.10 -7.09 18.37
N ALA A 259 19.48 -6.09 17.77
CA ALA A 259 18.03 -5.94 17.87
C ALA A 259 17.30 -7.20 17.40
N VAL A 260 16.22 -7.56 18.08
CA VAL A 260 15.37 -8.72 17.78
C VAL A 260 13.90 -8.33 17.82
N ALA A 261 13.04 -9.10 17.17
CA ALA A 261 11.60 -8.93 17.30
C ALA A 261 11.12 -9.11 18.75
N CYS A 262 10.06 -8.38 19.10
CA CYS A 262 9.29 -8.43 20.34
C CYS A 262 7.81 -8.12 20.02
#